data_AF-A0A5J5L9G1-F1
#
_entry.id   AF-A0A5J5L9G1-F1
#
_cell.length_a   1.000
_cell.length_b   1.000
_cell.length_c   1.000
_cell.angle_alpha   90.00
_cell.angle_beta   90.00
_cell.angle_gamma   90.00
#
_symmetry.space_group_name_H-M   'P 1'
#
loop_
_entity.id
_entity.type
_entity.pdbx_description
1 polymer ?
#
loop_
_entity_poly.entity_id
_entity_poly.type
_entity_poly.pdbx_seq_one_letter_code
_entity_poly.pdbx_strand_id
1 'polypeptide(L)'
;MTADSGESSDTMRERAAGDTRLLWFLLDANRWLVTGLLSAVLFCGILAVGLLHPTPALTLLTRGDPVETLFQALITGTITAVTLVLTLNQLVLSQELGAVGDQRERMDGSMQFRADVAKAVDTPVSPAEPSAFLRSLVRGTAEQAETIQDTVDATTLDDDLTALLSTYLDDVRSNADGVTGQLEGGTFGEFDVLKAALNYNYSWKLYIGRRIREAYADELTDDIDDSLADLVETLELFGPAREHFKTLYFQWELSALSRTLLYVAIPALTVAITSLLFLDVQGFVGVTAGVPDVLWLLAVTTTASLLPFTVLISYVLRIVTITKRTLAIGPFILRETDRSVDVDWE
;
A
#
# COMPACT_ATOMS: atom_id res chain seq x y z
N MET A 1 -32.23 18.47 -12.69
CA MET A 1 -31.45 18.54 -11.44
C MET A 1 -30.75 17.20 -11.32
N THR A 2 -29.46 17.17 -11.58
CA THR A 2 -28.61 15.99 -11.38
C THR A 2 -28.50 15.76 -9.88
N ALA A 3 -29.07 14.66 -9.39
CA ALA A 3 -28.83 14.20 -8.04
C ALA A 3 -27.34 13.90 -7.92
N ASP A 4 -26.63 14.71 -7.13
CA ASP A 4 -25.30 14.41 -6.68
C ASP A 4 -25.45 13.32 -5.62
N SER A 5 -25.55 12.05 -6.06
CA SER A 5 -25.43 10.91 -5.16
C SER A 5 -24.01 10.99 -4.61
N GLY A 6 -23.87 11.38 -3.34
CA GLY A 6 -22.57 11.33 -2.65
C GLY A 6 -22.16 9.89 -2.36
N GLU A 7 -22.05 9.09 -3.42
CA GLU A 7 -21.43 7.78 -3.48
C GLU A 7 -19.93 7.96 -3.29
N SER A 8 -19.39 7.31 -2.26
CA SER A 8 -17.95 7.19 -2.15
C SER A 8 -17.46 6.27 -3.27
N SER A 9 -16.54 6.75 -4.09
CA SER A 9 -15.96 5.96 -5.16
C SER A 9 -15.35 4.64 -4.66
N ASP A 10 -15.30 3.65 -5.53
CA ASP A 10 -14.86 2.31 -5.13
C ASP A 10 -13.34 2.21 -5.01
N THR A 11 -12.63 2.69 -6.01
CA THR A 11 -11.18 2.53 -6.04
C THR A 11 -10.50 3.47 -5.03
N MET A 12 -9.40 3.02 -4.41
CA MET A 12 -8.61 3.86 -3.51
C MET A 12 -8.11 5.13 -4.21
N ARG A 13 -7.89 5.04 -5.53
CA ARG A 13 -7.40 6.11 -6.38
C ARG A 13 -8.44 7.20 -6.59
N GLU A 14 -9.68 6.83 -6.92
CA GLU A 14 -10.78 7.79 -7.07
C GLU A 14 -11.25 8.32 -5.72
N ARG A 15 -11.04 7.56 -4.63
CA ARG A 15 -11.31 8.01 -3.26
C ARG A 15 -10.28 9.01 -2.73
N ALA A 16 -9.16 9.20 -3.42
CA ALA A 16 -8.13 10.11 -2.99
C ALA A 16 -8.35 11.50 -3.62
N ALA A 17 -8.70 12.49 -2.81
CA ALA A 17 -8.50 13.90 -3.19
C ALA A 17 -6.99 14.14 -3.37
N GLY A 18 -6.53 14.23 -4.62
CA GLY A 18 -5.12 14.45 -4.97
C GLY A 18 -4.75 13.99 -6.38
N ASP A 19 -3.49 14.25 -6.78
CA ASP A 19 -2.99 13.87 -8.10
C ASP A 19 -2.87 12.33 -8.22
N THR A 20 -3.74 11.75 -9.03
CA THR A 20 -3.81 10.33 -9.38
C THR A 20 -2.46 9.76 -9.84
N ARG A 21 -1.61 10.56 -10.49
CA ARG A 21 -0.29 10.13 -10.99
C ARG A 21 0.72 9.98 -9.88
N LEU A 22 0.72 10.88 -8.90
CA LEU A 22 1.58 10.80 -7.72
C LEU A 22 1.19 9.59 -6.86
N LEU A 23 -0.11 9.31 -6.74
CA LEU A 23 -0.59 8.13 -6.02
C LEU A 23 -0.19 6.82 -6.71
N TRP A 24 -0.29 6.75 -8.04
CA TRP A 24 0.24 5.63 -8.81
C TRP A 24 1.75 5.46 -8.60
N PHE A 25 2.52 6.56 -8.64
CA PHE A 25 3.97 6.52 -8.45
C PHE A 25 4.37 6.02 -7.05
N LEU A 26 3.66 6.44 -6.00
CA LEU A 26 3.98 6.07 -4.61
C LEU A 26 3.55 4.64 -4.24
N LEU A 27 2.53 4.10 -4.92
CA LEU A 27 1.91 2.82 -4.54
C LEU A 27 2.16 1.71 -5.57
N ASP A 28 1.84 1.97 -6.83
CA ASP A 28 1.82 0.97 -7.90
C ASP A 28 3.19 0.82 -8.60
N ALA A 29 4.02 1.86 -8.61
CA ALA A 29 5.27 1.81 -9.36
C ALA A 29 6.27 0.77 -8.80
N ASN A 30 7.01 0.14 -9.71
CA ASN A 30 8.10 -0.75 -9.34
C ASN A 30 9.15 0.00 -8.50
N ARG A 31 9.59 -0.58 -7.38
CA ARG A 31 10.54 0.04 -6.45
C ARG A 31 11.87 0.37 -7.11
N TRP A 32 12.29 -0.43 -8.09
CA TRP A 32 13.50 -0.14 -8.86
C TRP A 32 13.33 1.09 -9.74
N LEU A 33 12.11 1.37 -10.22
CA LEU A 33 11.82 2.60 -10.95
C LEU A 33 11.88 3.81 -10.03
N VAL A 34 11.26 3.74 -8.84
CA VAL A 34 11.30 4.83 -7.85
C VAL A 34 12.74 5.07 -7.39
N THR A 35 13.48 4.00 -7.07
CA THR A 35 14.90 4.03 -6.72
C THR A 35 15.73 4.66 -7.84
N GLY A 36 15.50 4.23 -9.09
CA GLY A 36 16.15 4.76 -10.28
C GLY A 36 15.87 6.25 -10.49
N LEU A 37 14.62 6.69 -10.29
CA LEU A 37 14.25 8.10 -10.39
C LEU A 37 14.91 8.93 -9.30
N LEU A 38 14.85 8.50 -8.04
CA LEU A 38 15.53 9.20 -6.93
C LEU A 38 17.04 9.29 -7.17
N SER A 39 17.65 8.22 -7.67
CA SER A 39 19.07 8.17 -8.00
C SER A 39 19.39 9.08 -9.20
N ALA A 40 18.54 9.12 -10.22
CA ALA A 40 18.69 10.01 -11.37
C ALA A 40 18.54 11.49 -10.96
N VAL A 41 17.59 11.81 -10.09
CA VAL A 41 17.41 13.18 -9.55
C VAL A 41 18.65 13.62 -8.78
N LEU A 42 19.20 12.75 -7.92
CA LEU A 42 20.44 13.01 -7.20
C LEU A 42 21.61 13.22 -8.17
N PHE A 43 21.78 12.31 -9.12
CA PHE A 43 22.83 12.35 -10.13
C PHE A 43 22.80 13.64 -10.95
N CYS A 44 21.64 13.94 -11.54
CA CYS A 44 21.43 15.16 -12.32
C CYS A 44 21.57 16.41 -11.45
N GLY A 45 21.15 16.36 -10.19
CA GLY A 45 21.33 17.45 -9.23
C GLY A 45 22.80 17.77 -8.98
N ILE A 46 23.64 16.75 -8.78
CA ILE A 46 25.09 16.92 -8.62
C ILE A 46 25.70 17.55 -9.87
N LEU A 47 25.36 17.04 -11.07
CA LEU A 47 25.86 17.58 -12.32
C LEU A 47 25.41 19.03 -12.56
N ALA A 48 24.12 19.32 -12.35
CA ALA A 48 23.56 20.65 -12.55
C ALA A 48 24.20 21.67 -11.60
N VAL A 49 24.30 21.34 -10.31
CA VAL A 49 24.94 22.22 -9.33
C VAL A 49 26.42 22.40 -9.65
N GLY A 50 27.14 21.33 -10.01
CA GLY A 50 28.56 21.39 -10.38
C GLY A 50 28.83 22.21 -11.64
N LEU A 51 27.93 22.16 -12.64
CA LEU A 51 28.07 22.89 -13.91
C LEU A 51 27.67 24.36 -13.79
N LEU A 52 26.62 24.66 -13.02
CA LEU A 52 26.12 26.03 -12.81
C LEU A 52 26.95 26.81 -11.79
N HIS A 53 27.87 26.13 -11.08
CA HIS A 53 28.70 26.78 -10.09
C HIS A 53 29.70 27.76 -10.75
N PRO A 54 29.87 29.00 -10.23
CA PRO A 54 30.74 30.00 -10.84
C PRO A 54 32.22 29.62 -10.89
N THR A 55 32.69 28.84 -9.92
CA THR A 55 34.06 28.34 -9.89
C THR A 55 34.14 26.95 -10.54
N PRO A 56 35.18 26.67 -11.34
CA PRO A 56 35.36 25.36 -11.97
C PRO A 56 35.37 24.21 -10.95
N ALA A 57 34.71 23.11 -11.31
CA ALA A 57 34.57 21.94 -10.45
C ALA A 57 35.93 21.37 -10.00
N LEU A 58 36.91 21.30 -10.91
CA LEU A 58 38.25 20.81 -10.57
C LEU A 58 38.87 21.64 -9.43
N THR A 59 38.78 22.98 -9.52
CA THR A 59 39.31 23.88 -8.48
C THR A 59 38.62 23.69 -7.14
N LEU A 60 37.31 23.46 -7.13
CA LEU A 60 36.55 23.19 -5.90
C LEU A 60 36.99 21.88 -5.26
N LEU A 61 37.10 20.83 -6.07
CA LEU A 61 37.38 19.48 -5.59
C LEU A 61 38.83 19.30 -5.16
N THR A 62 39.76 20.10 -5.68
CA THR A 62 41.16 20.12 -5.24
C THR A 62 41.42 21.09 -4.08
N ARG A 63 40.42 21.87 -3.65
CA ARG A 63 40.59 22.85 -2.57
C ARG A 63 40.33 22.18 -1.22
N GLY A 64 41.41 21.76 -0.56
CA GLY A 64 41.31 20.89 0.61
C GLY A 64 40.83 19.50 0.18
N ASP A 65 40.08 18.82 1.05
CA ASP A 65 39.76 17.40 0.87
C ASP A 65 38.23 17.13 0.88
N PRO A 66 37.43 17.79 0.00
CA PRO A 66 35.97 17.65 0.00
C PRO A 66 35.51 16.25 -0.42
N VAL A 67 36.25 15.59 -1.33
CA VAL A 67 35.95 14.23 -1.78
C VAL A 67 36.15 13.22 -0.65
N GLU A 68 37.29 13.30 0.03
CA GLU A 68 37.59 12.45 1.20
C GLU A 68 36.55 12.66 2.30
N THR A 69 36.25 13.92 2.63
CA THR A 69 35.23 14.26 3.64
C THR A 69 33.85 13.70 3.27
N LEU A 70 33.44 13.82 2.00
CA LEU A 70 32.17 13.30 1.51
C LEU A 70 32.11 11.77 1.63
N PHE A 71 33.09 11.05 1.09
CA PHE A 71 33.05 9.59 1.08
C PHE A 71 33.24 9.00 2.48
N GLN A 72 34.03 9.64 3.35
CA GLN A 72 34.09 9.26 4.76
C GLN A 72 32.71 9.37 5.42
N ALA A 73 32.00 10.49 5.21
CA ALA A 73 30.65 10.67 5.73
C ALA A 73 29.66 9.65 5.14
N LEU A 74 29.75 9.35 3.84
CA LEU A 74 28.89 8.37 3.18
C LEU A 74 29.13 6.94 3.69
N ILE A 75 30.38 6.55 3.94
CA ILE A 75 30.71 5.24 4.53
C ILE A 75 30.08 5.12 5.92
N THR A 76 30.35 6.09 6.80
CA THR A 76 29.78 6.09 8.16
C THR A 76 28.26 6.10 8.12
N GLY A 77 27.66 6.99 7.33
CA GLY A 77 26.21 7.11 7.19
C GLY A 77 25.55 5.84 6.64
N THR A 78 26.15 5.23 5.62
CA THR A 78 25.64 3.98 5.03
C THR A 78 25.70 2.84 6.04
N ILE A 79 26.82 2.64 6.73
CA ILE A 79 26.95 1.60 7.77
C ILE A 79 25.89 1.81 8.85
N THR A 80 25.77 3.03 9.40
CA THR A 80 24.79 3.33 10.45
C THR A 80 23.35 3.11 9.99
N ALA A 81 22.98 3.56 8.79
CA ALA A 81 21.63 3.38 8.26
C ALA A 81 21.30 1.91 8.03
N VAL A 82 22.22 1.15 7.41
CA VAL A 82 22.07 -0.30 7.18
C VAL A 82 21.90 -1.02 8.53
N THR A 83 22.75 -0.71 9.50
CA THR A 83 22.68 -1.30 10.85
C THR A 83 21.34 -0.99 11.51
N LEU A 84 20.87 0.26 11.47
CA LEU A 84 19.59 0.66 12.07
C LEU A 84 18.39 -0.07 11.43
N VAL A 85 18.38 -0.21 10.11
CA VAL A 85 17.30 -0.94 9.42
C VAL A 85 17.32 -2.42 9.79
N LEU A 86 18.51 -3.03 9.84
CA LEU A 86 18.67 -4.43 10.24
C LEU A 86 18.22 -4.67 11.68
N THR A 87 18.55 -3.77 12.62
CA THR A 87 18.14 -3.91 14.02
C THR A 87 16.62 -3.75 14.18
N LEU A 88 15.99 -2.86 13.43
CA LEU A 88 14.53 -2.73 13.42
C LEU A 88 13.85 -4.00 12.90
N ASN A 89 14.37 -4.59 11.83
CA ASN A 89 13.82 -5.84 11.30
C ASN A 89 14.02 -7.02 12.28
N GLN A 90 15.14 -7.06 12.98
CA GLN A 90 15.39 -8.05 14.04
C GLN A 90 14.41 -7.90 15.22
N LEU A 91 14.03 -6.67 15.57
CA LEU A 91 13.03 -6.43 16.60
C LEU A 91 11.66 -6.97 16.20
N VAL A 92 11.25 -6.77 14.94
CA VAL A 92 10.00 -7.34 14.41
C VAL A 92 10.07 -8.86 14.42
N LEU A 93 11.17 -9.46 13.94
CA LEU A 93 11.34 -10.91 13.94
C LEU A 93 11.35 -11.51 15.36
N SER A 94 11.88 -10.78 16.34
CA SER A 94 11.85 -11.21 17.74
C SER A 94 10.43 -11.36 18.27
N GLN A 95 9.45 -10.63 17.75
CA GLN A 95 8.04 -10.78 18.14
C GLN A 95 7.42 -12.06 17.56
N GLU A 96 7.91 -12.52 16.41
CA GLU A 96 7.48 -13.79 15.79
C GLU A 96 8.05 -15.04 16.51
N LEU A 97 9.10 -14.88 17.33
CA LEU A 97 9.71 -15.97 18.11
C LEU A 97 9.12 -16.12 19.53
N GLY A 98 7.91 -15.60 19.75
CA GLY A 98 7.20 -15.66 21.03
C GLY A 98 6.95 -17.09 21.54
N ALA A 99 6.46 -17.22 22.77
CA ALA A 99 6.24 -18.51 23.40
C ALA A 99 5.26 -19.38 22.58
N VAL A 100 5.44 -20.71 22.63
CA VAL A 100 4.60 -21.66 21.87
C VAL A 100 3.10 -21.51 22.21
N GLY A 101 2.76 -21.09 23.43
CA GLY A 101 1.39 -20.77 23.82
C GLY A 101 0.79 -19.64 23.00
N ASP A 102 1.49 -18.51 22.88
CA ASP A 102 1.07 -17.36 22.08
C ASP A 102 0.93 -17.73 20.59
N GLN A 103 1.82 -18.60 20.10
CA GLN A 103 1.74 -19.13 18.72
C GLN A 103 0.47 -19.96 18.52
N ARG A 104 0.13 -20.80 19.50
CA ARG A 104 -1.08 -21.63 19.44
C ARG A 104 -2.34 -20.78 19.47
N GLU A 105 -2.41 -19.79 20.37
CA GLU A 105 -3.57 -18.88 20.45
C GLU A 105 -3.78 -18.10 19.14
N ARG A 106 -2.70 -17.59 18.55
CA ARG A 106 -2.76 -16.93 17.22
C ARG A 106 -3.20 -17.88 16.11
N MET A 107 -2.75 -19.13 16.14
CA MET A 107 -3.17 -20.16 15.18
C MET A 107 -4.65 -20.49 15.35
N ASP A 108 -5.11 -20.69 16.58
CA ASP A 108 -6.51 -21.01 16.89
C ASP A 108 -7.44 -19.89 16.43
N GLY A 109 -7.09 -18.62 16.69
CA GLY A 109 -7.83 -17.46 16.19
C GLY A 109 -7.87 -17.34 14.66
N SER A 110 -6.75 -17.62 13.97
CA SER A 110 -6.71 -17.67 12.50
C SER A 110 -7.58 -18.78 11.92
N MET A 111 -7.55 -19.97 12.53
CA MET A 111 -8.37 -21.11 12.11
C MET A 111 -9.87 -20.86 12.34
N GLN A 112 -10.23 -20.24 13.48
CA GLN A 112 -11.61 -19.82 13.75
C GLN A 112 -12.09 -18.80 12.72
N PHE A 113 -11.31 -17.74 12.47
CA PHE A 113 -11.65 -16.74 11.46
C PHE A 113 -11.83 -17.34 10.06
N ARG A 114 -10.99 -18.29 9.67
CA ARG A 114 -11.12 -19.02 8.41
C ARG A 114 -12.37 -19.90 8.36
N ALA A 115 -12.82 -20.43 9.49
CA ALA A 115 -14.07 -21.19 9.59
C ALA A 115 -15.29 -20.25 9.51
N ASP A 116 -15.25 -19.09 10.17
CA ASP A 116 -16.30 -18.07 10.10
C ASP A 116 -16.50 -17.59 8.65
N VAL A 117 -15.40 -17.32 7.93
CA VAL A 117 -15.45 -16.97 6.50
C VAL A 117 -16.00 -18.11 5.65
N ALA A 118 -15.57 -19.36 5.90
CA ALA A 118 -16.06 -20.52 5.15
C ALA A 118 -17.59 -20.69 5.30
N LYS A 119 -18.09 -20.49 6.53
CA LYS A 119 -19.52 -20.52 6.83
C LYS A 119 -20.28 -19.37 6.14
N ALA A 120 -19.75 -18.15 6.20
CA ALA A 120 -20.39 -16.98 5.62
C ALA A 120 -20.55 -17.06 4.09
N VAL A 121 -19.59 -17.67 3.40
CA VAL A 121 -19.63 -17.83 1.93
C VAL A 121 -20.04 -19.24 1.47
N ASP A 122 -20.73 -19.99 2.34
CA ASP A 122 -21.24 -21.34 2.13
C ASP A 122 -20.27 -22.28 1.39
N THR A 123 -19.01 -22.31 1.83
CA THR A 123 -17.95 -23.12 1.24
C THR A 123 -17.41 -24.09 2.28
N PRO A 124 -17.14 -25.36 1.93
CA PRO A 124 -16.69 -26.37 2.91
C PRO A 124 -15.35 -26.02 3.58
N VAL A 125 -14.43 -25.36 2.86
CA VAL A 125 -13.13 -24.94 3.40
C VAL A 125 -12.66 -23.66 2.72
N SER A 126 -12.22 -22.69 3.52
CA SER A 126 -11.58 -21.46 3.04
C SER A 126 -10.28 -21.74 2.26
N PRO A 127 -10.04 -21.09 1.10
CA PRO A 127 -8.81 -21.28 0.32
C PRO A 127 -7.54 -20.99 1.12
N ALA A 128 -6.46 -21.73 0.85
CA ALA A 128 -5.17 -21.55 1.53
C ALA A 128 -4.38 -20.35 0.99
N GLU A 129 -4.54 -20.03 -0.30
CA GLU A 129 -3.84 -18.92 -0.93
C GLU A 129 -4.50 -17.58 -0.56
N PRO A 130 -3.72 -16.56 -0.14
CA PRO A 130 -4.24 -15.24 0.23
C PRO A 130 -5.17 -14.57 -0.78
N SER A 131 -4.79 -14.57 -2.06
CA SER A 131 -5.59 -13.98 -3.13
C SER A 131 -6.89 -14.76 -3.35
N ALA A 132 -6.82 -16.09 -3.34
CA ALA A 132 -7.98 -16.95 -3.44
C ALA A 132 -8.94 -16.78 -2.26
N PHE A 133 -8.41 -16.62 -1.04
CA PHE A 133 -9.20 -16.39 0.17
C PHE A 133 -9.96 -15.06 0.14
N LEU A 134 -9.28 -13.96 -0.20
CA LEU A 134 -9.94 -12.66 -0.37
C LEU A 134 -10.97 -12.71 -1.50
N ARG A 135 -10.63 -13.39 -2.59
CA ARG A 135 -11.54 -13.55 -3.73
C ARG A 135 -12.79 -14.34 -3.37
N SER A 136 -12.67 -15.41 -2.59
CA SER A 136 -13.85 -16.16 -2.14
C SER A 136 -14.75 -15.30 -1.26
N LEU A 137 -14.16 -14.47 -0.37
CA LEU A 137 -14.93 -13.59 0.49
C LEU A 137 -15.67 -12.50 -0.31
N VAL A 138 -14.97 -11.84 -1.24
CA VAL A 138 -15.56 -10.80 -2.11
C VAL A 138 -16.62 -11.39 -3.02
N ARG A 139 -16.35 -12.53 -3.66
CA ARG A 139 -17.33 -13.20 -4.52
C ARG A 139 -18.57 -13.63 -3.74
N GLY A 140 -18.41 -14.11 -2.51
CA GLY A 140 -19.55 -14.45 -1.65
C GLY A 140 -20.49 -13.27 -1.42
N THR A 141 -19.97 -12.04 -1.26
CA THR A 141 -20.83 -10.84 -1.16
C THR A 141 -21.57 -10.52 -2.45
N ALA A 142 -20.99 -10.82 -3.63
CA ALA A 142 -21.65 -10.63 -4.91
C ALA A 142 -22.78 -11.66 -5.11
N GLU A 143 -22.52 -12.93 -4.79
CA GLU A 143 -23.48 -14.03 -4.88
C GLU A 143 -24.66 -13.81 -3.92
N GLN A 144 -24.40 -13.34 -2.70
CA GLN A 144 -25.44 -12.94 -1.74
C GLN A 144 -26.24 -11.74 -2.26
N ALA A 145 -25.58 -10.71 -2.79
CA ALA A 145 -26.27 -9.53 -3.34
C ALA A 145 -27.19 -9.90 -4.52
N GLU A 146 -26.76 -10.81 -5.40
CA GLU A 146 -27.58 -11.34 -6.49
C GLU A 146 -28.79 -12.13 -5.97
N THR A 147 -28.60 -12.97 -4.95
CA THR A 147 -29.69 -13.73 -4.31
C THR A 147 -30.74 -12.82 -3.66
N ILE A 148 -30.29 -11.73 -3.00
CA ILE A 148 -31.19 -10.74 -2.42
C ILE A 148 -31.94 -10.00 -3.53
N GLN A 149 -31.26 -9.63 -4.63
CA GLN A 149 -31.89 -8.96 -5.77
C GLN A 149 -32.99 -9.82 -6.39
N ASP A 150 -32.76 -11.12 -6.60
CA ASP A 150 -33.76 -12.06 -7.10
C ASP A 150 -34.99 -12.12 -6.17
N THR A 151 -34.78 -12.03 -4.85
CA THR A 151 -35.84 -12.03 -3.84
C THR A 151 -36.64 -10.73 -3.86
N VAL A 152 -35.96 -9.59 -4.00
CA VAL A 152 -36.57 -8.26 -4.17
C VAL A 152 -37.44 -8.24 -5.42
N ASP A 153 -36.95 -8.75 -6.56
CA ASP A 153 -37.69 -8.78 -7.83
C ASP A 153 -38.92 -9.71 -7.79
N ALA A 154 -38.88 -10.75 -6.95
CA ALA A 154 -39.99 -11.68 -6.73
C ALA A 154 -41.02 -11.17 -5.71
N THR A 155 -40.68 -10.14 -4.92
CA THR A 155 -41.49 -9.63 -3.82
C THR A 155 -42.16 -8.30 -4.21
N THR A 156 -43.42 -8.11 -3.81
CA THR A 156 -44.09 -6.82 -4.01
C THR A 156 -43.74 -5.87 -2.87
N LEU A 157 -42.81 -4.96 -3.12
CA LEU A 157 -42.42 -3.87 -2.22
C LEU A 157 -42.84 -2.51 -2.80
N ASP A 158 -42.67 -1.45 -2.01
CA ASP A 158 -42.79 -0.08 -2.51
C ASP A 158 -41.72 0.22 -3.58
N ASP A 159 -42.09 0.97 -4.61
CA ASP A 159 -41.21 1.25 -5.76
C ASP A 159 -39.91 1.98 -5.34
N ASP A 160 -39.99 2.89 -4.35
CA ASP A 160 -38.82 3.64 -3.86
C ASP A 160 -37.88 2.72 -3.07
N LEU A 161 -38.43 1.81 -2.26
CA LEU A 161 -37.65 0.82 -1.51
C LEU A 161 -36.98 -0.19 -2.44
N THR A 162 -37.69 -0.70 -3.46
CA THR A 162 -37.11 -1.57 -4.49
C THR A 162 -35.95 -0.88 -5.21
N ALA A 163 -36.13 0.38 -5.63
CA ALA A 163 -35.07 1.13 -6.29
C ALA A 163 -33.84 1.35 -5.39
N LEU A 164 -34.06 1.64 -4.10
CA LEU A 164 -32.99 1.80 -3.11
C LEU A 164 -32.20 0.51 -2.91
N LEU A 165 -32.89 -0.61 -2.72
CA LEU A 165 -32.28 -1.93 -2.55
C LEU A 165 -31.49 -2.34 -3.79
N SER A 166 -32.08 -2.23 -4.98
CA SER A 166 -31.39 -2.58 -6.22
C SER A 166 -30.16 -1.72 -6.48
N THR A 167 -30.21 -0.44 -6.15
CA THR A 167 -29.02 0.43 -6.28
C THR A 167 -27.90 -0.02 -5.33
N TYR A 168 -28.23 -0.35 -4.08
CA TYR A 168 -27.26 -0.83 -3.11
C TYR A 168 -26.66 -2.19 -3.50
N LEU A 169 -27.49 -3.14 -3.94
CA LEU A 169 -27.07 -4.49 -4.32
C LEU A 169 -26.22 -4.47 -5.59
N ASP A 170 -26.58 -3.65 -6.58
CA ASP A 170 -25.77 -3.46 -7.80
C ASP A 170 -24.41 -2.83 -7.47
N ASP A 171 -24.36 -1.83 -6.57
CA ASP A 171 -23.10 -1.26 -6.10
C ASP A 171 -22.22 -2.32 -5.41
N VAL A 172 -22.79 -3.17 -4.54
CA VAL A 172 -22.06 -4.27 -3.89
C VAL A 172 -21.49 -5.24 -4.93
N ARG A 173 -22.33 -5.72 -5.84
CA ARG A 173 -21.97 -6.69 -6.88
C ARG A 173 -20.92 -6.14 -7.83
N SER A 174 -21.14 -4.95 -8.40
CA SER A 174 -20.23 -4.30 -9.35
C SER A 174 -18.83 -4.10 -8.76
N ASN A 175 -18.75 -3.64 -7.51
CA ASN A 175 -17.47 -3.49 -6.82
C ASN A 175 -16.80 -4.85 -6.56
N ALA A 176 -17.58 -5.84 -6.14
CA ALA A 176 -17.10 -7.19 -5.87
C ALA A 176 -16.55 -7.88 -7.13
N ASP A 177 -17.23 -7.75 -8.27
CA ASP A 177 -16.78 -8.26 -9.57
C ASP A 177 -15.47 -7.58 -10.00
N GLY A 178 -15.41 -6.25 -9.88
CA GLY A 178 -14.21 -5.48 -10.19
C GLY A 178 -13.00 -5.87 -9.33
N VAL A 179 -13.20 -6.16 -8.04
CA VAL A 179 -12.14 -6.61 -7.13
C VAL A 179 -11.78 -8.08 -7.36
N THR A 180 -12.75 -8.94 -7.63
CA THR A 180 -12.54 -10.35 -7.96
C THR A 180 -11.65 -10.50 -9.19
N GLY A 181 -11.88 -9.69 -10.23
CA GLY A 181 -11.02 -9.65 -11.41
C GLY A 181 -9.59 -9.15 -11.12
N GLN A 182 -9.40 -8.25 -10.15
CA GLN A 182 -8.06 -7.81 -9.71
C GLN A 182 -7.31 -8.87 -8.90
N LEU A 183 -8.03 -9.74 -8.18
CA LEU A 183 -7.45 -10.82 -7.39
C LEU A 183 -7.15 -12.08 -8.23
N GLU A 184 -7.74 -12.20 -9.41
CA GLU A 184 -7.52 -13.33 -10.30
C GLU A 184 -6.09 -13.34 -10.86
N GLY A 185 -5.36 -14.43 -10.63
CA GLY A 185 -3.95 -14.56 -11.02
C GLY A 185 -2.96 -13.78 -10.16
N GLY A 186 -3.44 -13.06 -9.14
CA GLY A 186 -2.58 -12.29 -8.22
C GLY A 186 -1.78 -13.21 -7.30
N THR A 187 -0.45 -13.00 -7.24
CA THR A 187 0.44 -13.74 -6.34
C THR A 187 0.70 -12.93 -5.07
N PHE A 188 0.57 -13.56 -3.90
CA PHE A 188 0.85 -12.89 -2.64
C PHE A 188 2.31 -12.43 -2.53
N GLY A 189 2.54 -11.20 -2.08
CA GLY A 189 3.84 -10.52 -2.09
C GLY A 189 3.91 -9.41 -3.16
N GLU A 190 3.08 -9.49 -4.20
CA GLU A 190 2.87 -8.36 -5.10
C GLU A 190 1.96 -7.31 -4.46
N PHE A 191 2.05 -6.07 -4.93
CA PHE A 191 1.15 -5.03 -4.43
C PHE A 191 -0.30 -5.34 -4.72
N ASP A 192 -0.55 -6.05 -5.82
CA ASP A 192 -1.84 -6.10 -6.48
C ASP A 192 -2.90 -6.77 -5.60
N VAL A 193 -2.51 -7.78 -4.81
CA VAL A 193 -3.42 -8.43 -3.85
C VAL A 193 -3.85 -7.45 -2.75
N LEU A 194 -2.90 -6.73 -2.14
CA LEU A 194 -3.23 -5.73 -1.12
C LEU A 194 -4.03 -4.58 -1.73
N LYS A 195 -3.66 -4.11 -2.92
CA LYS A 195 -4.35 -3.05 -3.63
C LYS A 195 -5.81 -3.41 -3.91
N ALA A 196 -6.06 -4.61 -4.43
CA ALA A 196 -7.42 -5.11 -4.65
C ALA A 196 -8.21 -5.14 -3.34
N ALA A 197 -7.60 -5.63 -2.26
CA ALA A 197 -8.23 -5.62 -0.94
C ALA A 197 -8.53 -4.21 -0.42
N LEU A 198 -7.68 -3.22 -0.72
CA LEU A 198 -7.90 -1.82 -0.37
C LEU A 198 -8.95 -1.14 -1.25
N ASN A 199 -9.17 -1.62 -2.47
CA ASN A 199 -10.16 -1.13 -3.42
C ASN A 199 -11.59 -1.63 -3.12
N TYR A 200 -11.74 -2.73 -2.38
CA TYR A 200 -13.05 -3.16 -1.96
C TYR A 200 -13.60 -2.24 -0.87
N ASN A 201 -14.64 -1.48 -1.20
CA ASN A 201 -15.19 -0.44 -0.33
C ASN A 201 -16.17 -1.00 0.71
N TYR A 202 -15.75 -2.05 1.42
CA TYR A 202 -16.61 -2.78 2.35
C TYR A 202 -17.19 -1.88 3.45
N SER A 203 -16.43 -0.89 3.93
CA SER A 203 -16.87 -0.05 5.05
C SER A 203 -18.08 0.82 4.69
N TRP A 204 -18.13 1.32 3.45
CA TRP A 204 -19.27 2.08 2.97
C TRP A 204 -20.47 1.17 2.75
N LYS A 205 -20.26 0.02 2.09
CA LYS A 205 -21.31 -0.96 1.82
C LYS A 205 -21.92 -1.49 3.12
N LEU A 206 -21.09 -1.80 4.11
CA LEU A 206 -21.52 -2.18 5.46
C LEU A 206 -22.37 -1.08 6.14
N TYR A 207 -21.98 0.19 6.02
CA TYR A 207 -22.74 1.30 6.57
C TYR A 207 -24.11 1.44 5.88
N ILE A 208 -24.16 1.39 4.55
CA ILE A 208 -25.41 1.51 3.80
C ILE A 208 -26.33 0.33 4.10
N GLY A 209 -25.83 -0.91 4.11
CA GLY A 209 -26.60 -2.10 4.45
C GLY A 209 -27.21 -2.01 5.85
N ARG A 210 -26.41 -1.65 6.87
CA ARG A 210 -26.92 -1.42 8.24
C ARG A 210 -27.97 -0.30 8.30
N ARG A 211 -27.75 0.79 7.55
CA ARG A 211 -28.69 1.92 7.52
C ARG A 211 -30.03 1.54 6.87
N ILE A 212 -30.01 0.77 5.79
CA ILE A 212 -31.23 0.31 5.11
C ILE A 212 -32.04 -0.57 6.08
N ARG A 213 -31.38 -1.55 6.71
CA ARG A 213 -32.02 -2.44 7.68
C ARG A 213 -32.67 -1.69 8.84
N GLU A 214 -31.98 -0.69 9.40
CA GLU A 214 -32.53 0.07 10.53
C GLU A 214 -33.63 1.05 10.12
N ALA A 215 -33.49 1.72 8.96
CA ALA A 215 -34.43 2.75 8.51
C ALA A 215 -35.73 2.18 7.94
N TYR A 216 -35.69 0.97 7.37
CA TYR A 216 -36.81 0.32 6.69
C TYR A 216 -37.21 -1.00 7.35
N ALA A 217 -36.87 -1.21 8.63
CA ALA A 217 -37.13 -2.46 9.37
C ALA A 217 -38.60 -2.92 9.29
N ASP A 218 -39.55 -1.98 9.33
CA ASP A 218 -40.99 -2.28 9.29
C ASP A 218 -41.52 -2.54 7.86
N GLU A 219 -40.75 -2.19 6.83
CA GLU A 219 -41.13 -2.31 5.41
C GLU A 219 -40.45 -3.49 4.70
N LEU A 220 -39.37 -4.01 5.27
CA LEU A 220 -38.68 -5.20 4.79
C LEU A 220 -39.47 -6.47 5.16
N THR A 221 -39.49 -7.43 4.24
CA THR A 221 -39.95 -8.78 4.57
C THR A 221 -38.88 -9.52 5.36
N ASP A 222 -39.29 -10.48 6.21
CA ASP A 222 -38.38 -11.29 7.03
C ASP A 222 -37.26 -11.94 6.17
N ASP A 223 -37.62 -12.49 5.00
CA ASP A 223 -36.67 -13.13 4.08
C ASP A 223 -35.58 -12.16 3.56
N ILE A 224 -35.96 -10.89 3.30
CA ILE A 224 -35.03 -9.86 2.80
C ILE A 224 -34.18 -9.32 3.95
N ASP A 225 -34.75 -9.08 5.13
CA ASP A 225 -33.97 -8.61 6.28
C ASP A 225 -32.93 -9.64 6.73
N ASP A 226 -33.31 -10.93 6.81
CA ASP A 226 -32.40 -12.02 7.14
C ASP A 226 -31.26 -12.13 6.11
N SER A 227 -31.58 -12.06 4.81
CA SER A 227 -30.56 -12.12 3.75
C SER A 227 -29.64 -10.89 3.76
N LEU A 228 -30.17 -9.70 4.05
CA LEU A 228 -29.37 -8.49 4.25
C LEU A 228 -28.49 -8.59 5.50
N ALA A 229 -28.96 -9.25 6.56
CA ALA A 229 -28.18 -9.51 7.76
C ALA A 229 -26.95 -10.37 7.44
N ASP A 230 -27.14 -11.45 6.70
CA ASP A 230 -26.06 -12.34 6.26
C ASP A 230 -25.03 -11.62 5.37
N LEU A 231 -25.50 -10.75 4.47
CA LEU A 231 -24.62 -9.91 3.64
C LEU A 231 -23.79 -8.94 4.51
N VAL A 232 -24.43 -8.30 5.49
CA VAL A 232 -23.77 -7.38 6.43
C VAL A 232 -22.73 -8.12 7.27
N GLU A 233 -23.04 -9.33 7.77
CA GLU A 233 -22.09 -10.16 8.52
C GLU A 233 -20.88 -10.56 7.65
N THR A 234 -21.12 -10.94 6.39
CA THR A 234 -20.07 -11.29 5.44
C THR A 234 -19.16 -10.10 5.11
N LEU A 235 -19.75 -8.91 4.90
CA LEU A 235 -19.02 -7.65 4.71
C LEU A 235 -18.16 -7.29 5.91
N GLU A 236 -18.62 -7.58 7.13
CA GLU A 236 -17.90 -7.30 8.37
C GLU A 236 -16.62 -8.14 8.49
N LEU A 237 -16.65 -9.40 8.06
CA LEU A 237 -15.48 -10.28 8.02
C LEU A 237 -14.35 -9.75 7.11
N PHE A 238 -14.68 -8.92 6.12
CA PHE A 238 -13.67 -8.34 5.23
C PHE A 238 -12.73 -7.36 5.96
N GLY A 239 -13.21 -6.68 7.00
CA GLY A 239 -12.38 -5.75 7.78
C GLY A 239 -11.16 -6.42 8.42
N PRO A 240 -11.37 -7.44 9.28
CA PRO A 240 -10.28 -8.23 9.84
C PRO A 240 -9.40 -8.89 8.78
N ALA A 241 -9.99 -9.43 7.70
CA ALA A 241 -9.21 -10.03 6.60
C ALA A 241 -8.24 -9.00 5.99
N ARG A 242 -8.74 -7.82 5.62
CA ARG A 242 -7.95 -6.75 5.01
C ARG A 242 -6.80 -6.31 5.91
N GLU A 243 -7.05 -6.12 7.21
CA GLU A 243 -5.99 -5.73 8.15
C GLU A 243 -4.97 -6.85 8.39
N HIS A 244 -5.41 -8.11 8.42
CA HIS A 244 -4.51 -9.26 8.50
C HIS A 244 -3.57 -9.32 7.27
N PHE A 245 -4.11 -9.24 6.05
CA PHE A 245 -3.29 -9.26 4.83
C PHE A 245 -2.41 -8.02 4.68
N LYS A 246 -2.87 -6.85 5.12
CA LYS A 246 -2.04 -5.63 5.20
C LYS A 246 -0.85 -5.83 6.13
N THR A 247 -1.07 -6.46 7.29
CA THR A 247 0.00 -6.79 8.24
C THR A 247 1.01 -7.76 7.62
N LEU A 248 0.54 -8.85 7.04
CA LEU A 248 1.42 -9.82 6.34
C LEU A 248 2.20 -9.16 5.21
N TYR A 249 1.55 -8.29 4.43
CA TYR A 249 2.21 -7.54 3.37
C TYR A 249 3.32 -6.62 3.92
N PHE A 250 3.08 -5.89 5.01
CA PHE A 250 4.11 -5.06 5.64
C PHE A 250 5.28 -5.88 6.18
N GLN A 251 5.02 -7.04 6.78
CA GLN A 251 6.08 -7.94 7.22
C GLN A 251 6.93 -8.43 6.04
N TRP A 252 6.27 -8.85 4.95
CA TRP A 252 6.95 -9.26 3.72
C TRP A 252 7.79 -8.12 3.13
N GLU A 253 7.23 -6.90 3.10
CA GLU A 253 7.87 -5.68 2.60
C GLU A 253 9.16 -5.36 3.35
N LEU A 254 9.12 -5.42 4.69
CA LEU A 254 10.25 -5.13 5.58
C LEU A 254 11.35 -6.20 5.46
N SER A 255 10.95 -7.46 5.31
CA SER A 255 11.88 -8.56 5.06
C SER A 255 12.57 -8.39 3.70
N ALA A 256 11.80 -8.09 2.65
CA ALA A 256 12.32 -7.81 1.32
C ALA A 256 13.25 -6.59 1.32
N LEU A 257 12.88 -5.50 2.02
CA LEU A 257 13.73 -4.32 2.20
C LEU A 257 15.08 -4.70 2.81
N SER A 258 15.06 -5.42 3.93
CA SER A 258 16.28 -5.81 4.64
C SER A 258 17.23 -6.61 3.76
N ARG A 259 16.69 -7.56 2.98
CA ARG A 259 17.46 -8.36 2.03
C ARG A 259 18.05 -7.51 0.90
N THR A 260 17.22 -6.67 0.26
CA THR A 260 17.67 -5.79 -0.83
C THR A 260 18.73 -4.80 -0.34
N LEU A 261 18.54 -4.22 0.84
CA LEU A 261 19.45 -3.25 1.43
C LEU A 261 20.83 -3.88 1.69
N LEU A 262 20.88 -5.12 2.22
CA LEU A 262 22.15 -5.86 2.35
C LEU A 262 22.87 -6.06 1.02
N TYR A 263 22.14 -6.45 -0.04
CA TYR A 263 22.74 -6.67 -1.36
C TYR A 263 23.24 -5.39 -2.01
N VAL A 264 22.58 -4.25 -1.79
CA VAL A 264 22.94 -2.96 -2.39
C VAL A 264 24.01 -2.24 -1.57
N ALA A 265 24.02 -2.41 -0.24
CA ALA A 265 24.97 -1.77 0.66
C ALA A 265 26.42 -2.22 0.42
N ILE A 266 26.66 -3.51 0.16
CA ILE A 266 28.03 -4.01 -0.04
C ILE A 266 28.70 -3.38 -1.28
N PRO A 267 28.09 -3.37 -2.48
CA PRO A 267 28.62 -2.64 -3.63
C PRO A 267 28.74 -1.14 -3.38
N ALA A 268 27.74 -0.51 -2.76
CA ALA A 268 27.75 0.92 -2.49
C ALA A 268 28.91 1.33 -1.57
N LEU A 269 29.17 0.54 -0.52
CA LEU A 269 30.31 0.72 0.37
C LEU A 269 31.64 0.47 -0.34
N THR A 270 31.70 -0.52 -1.23
CA THR A 270 32.89 -0.78 -2.03
C THR A 270 33.21 0.43 -2.92
N VAL A 271 32.21 0.97 -3.62
CA VAL A 271 32.38 2.20 -4.41
C VAL A 271 32.82 3.36 -3.52
N ALA A 272 32.22 3.53 -2.35
CA ALA A 272 32.58 4.62 -1.43
C ALA A 272 34.02 4.50 -0.94
N ILE A 273 34.45 3.31 -0.51
CA ILE A 273 35.80 3.03 -0.01
C ILE A 273 36.83 3.18 -1.14
N THR A 274 36.55 2.62 -2.32
CA THR A 274 37.45 2.75 -3.47
C THR A 274 37.56 4.20 -3.92
N SER A 275 36.47 4.96 -3.89
CA SER A 275 36.49 6.39 -4.21
C SER A 275 37.30 7.17 -3.17
N LEU A 276 37.12 6.88 -1.88
CA LEU A 276 37.89 7.49 -0.80
C LEU A 276 39.40 7.25 -0.94
N LEU A 277 39.80 6.01 -1.26
CA LEU A 277 41.21 5.61 -1.27
C LEU A 277 41.94 5.94 -2.58
N PHE A 278 41.24 5.92 -3.70
CA PHE A 278 41.88 5.90 -5.03
C PHE A 278 41.36 6.97 -6.00
N LEU A 279 40.32 7.73 -5.66
CA LEU A 279 39.82 8.78 -6.55
C LEU A 279 40.76 9.99 -6.50
N ASP A 280 41.69 10.05 -7.44
CA ASP A 280 42.51 11.24 -7.69
C ASP A 280 41.83 12.15 -8.71
N VAL A 281 41.28 13.24 -8.20
CA VAL A 281 40.58 14.29 -8.95
C VAL A 281 41.46 14.92 -10.03
N GLN A 282 42.78 15.02 -9.79
CA GLN A 282 43.71 15.70 -10.69
C GLN A 282 44.02 14.87 -11.95
N GLY A 283 43.80 13.55 -11.90
CA GLY A 283 43.97 12.66 -13.04
C GLY A 283 42.89 12.79 -14.13
N PHE A 284 41.76 13.45 -13.84
CA PHE A 284 40.60 13.52 -14.71
C PHE A 284 40.35 14.95 -15.24
N VAL A 285 41.18 15.40 -16.18
CA VAL A 285 41.15 16.77 -16.74
C VAL A 285 40.34 16.87 -18.04
N GLY A 286 39.71 15.78 -18.50
CA GLY A 286 38.93 15.75 -19.74
C GLY A 286 37.53 16.37 -19.62
N VAL A 287 36.87 16.51 -20.77
CA VAL A 287 35.48 17.00 -20.88
C VAL A 287 34.71 16.08 -21.81
N THR A 288 33.61 15.53 -21.32
CA THR A 288 32.71 14.66 -22.08
C THR A 288 31.31 15.27 -22.10
N ALA A 289 30.72 15.38 -23.29
CA ALA A 289 29.39 15.98 -23.49
C ALA A 289 29.23 17.39 -22.89
N GLY A 290 30.30 18.18 -22.89
CA GLY A 290 30.30 19.56 -22.35
C GLY A 290 30.39 19.64 -20.82
N VAL A 291 30.57 18.51 -20.13
CA VAL A 291 30.70 18.44 -18.67
C VAL A 291 32.09 17.87 -18.32
N PRO A 292 32.82 18.47 -17.36
CA PRO A 292 34.09 17.94 -16.87
C PRO A 292 34.00 16.47 -16.45
N ASP A 293 34.96 15.63 -16.87
CA ASP A 293 34.95 14.19 -16.58
C ASP A 293 34.98 13.89 -15.08
N VAL A 294 35.63 14.77 -14.31
CA VAL A 294 35.63 14.71 -12.84
C VAL A 294 34.23 14.82 -12.24
N LEU A 295 33.33 15.63 -12.82
CA LEU A 295 31.96 15.77 -12.35
C LEU A 295 31.14 14.52 -12.67
N TRP A 296 31.33 13.93 -13.85
CA TRP A 296 30.72 12.64 -14.19
C TRP A 296 31.14 11.57 -13.19
N LEU A 297 32.44 11.45 -12.94
CA LEU A 297 32.98 10.47 -12.00
C LEU A 297 32.43 10.67 -10.59
N LEU A 298 32.45 11.91 -10.08
CA LEU A 298 31.91 12.24 -8.77
C LEU A 298 30.41 11.95 -8.69
N ALA A 299 29.62 12.33 -9.69
CA ALA A 299 28.18 12.10 -9.69
C ALA A 299 27.86 10.61 -9.71
N VAL A 300 28.54 9.81 -10.54
CA VAL A 300 28.35 8.35 -10.62
C VAL A 300 28.70 7.69 -9.29
N THR A 301 29.90 7.95 -8.78
CA THR A 301 30.40 7.31 -7.54
C THR A 301 29.57 7.71 -6.32
N THR A 302 29.24 9.00 -6.17
CA THR A 302 28.36 9.49 -5.10
C THR A 302 26.97 8.87 -5.17
N THR A 303 26.37 8.82 -6.37
CA THR A 303 25.03 8.24 -6.55
C THR A 303 25.04 6.75 -6.26
N ALA A 304 26.05 6.02 -6.73
CA ALA A 304 26.24 4.60 -6.45
C ALA A 304 26.39 4.32 -4.95
N SER A 305 27.14 5.16 -4.22
CA SER A 305 27.28 5.07 -2.77
C SER A 305 25.99 5.36 -2.01
N LEU A 306 25.09 6.18 -2.57
CA LEU A 306 23.79 6.53 -1.97
C LEU A 306 22.63 5.60 -2.38
N LEU A 307 22.87 4.58 -3.22
CA LEU A 307 21.85 3.61 -3.60
C LEU A 307 21.10 2.94 -2.42
N PRO A 308 21.76 2.55 -1.31
CA PRO A 308 21.04 1.96 -0.18
C PRO A 308 19.98 2.91 0.41
N PHE A 309 20.25 4.22 0.39
CA PHE A 309 19.32 5.24 0.86
C PHE A 309 18.15 5.44 -0.10
N THR A 310 18.41 5.49 -1.41
CA THR A 310 17.31 5.64 -2.39
C THR A 310 16.39 4.42 -2.40
N VAL A 311 16.94 3.22 -2.24
CA VAL A 311 16.17 1.99 -2.00
C VAL A 311 15.34 2.11 -0.71
N LEU A 312 15.96 2.50 0.40
CA LEU A 312 15.26 2.67 1.68
C LEU A 312 14.07 3.62 1.55
N ILE A 313 14.29 4.80 0.96
CA ILE A 313 13.24 5.80 0.75
C ILE A 313 12.12 5.23 -0.12
N SER A 314 12.43 4.50 -1.20
CA SER A 314 11.43 3.89 -2.08
C SER A 314 10.49 2.95 -1.32
N TYR A 315 11.00 2.15 -0.39
CA TYR A 315 10.18 1.21 0.39
C TYR A 315 9.38 1.94 1.48
N VAL A 316 10.03 2.85 2.23
CA VAL A 316 9.39 3.62 3.31
C VAL A 316 8.25 4.48 2.77
N LEU A 317 8.42 5.12 1.62
CA LEU A 317 7.38 5.95 1.00
C LEU A 317 6.09 5.15 0.76
N ARG A 318 6.20 3.91 0.27
CA ARG A 318 5.03 3.06 0.03
C ARG A 318 4.35 2.64 1.32
N ILE A 319 5.11 2.17 2.31
CA ILE A 319 4.56 1.79 3.63
C ILE A 319 3.84 2.99 4.28
N VAL A 320 4.49 4.15 4.33
CA VAL A 320 3.91 5.37 4.91
C VAL A 320 2.66 5.80 4.15
N THR A 321 2.65 5.69 2.81
CA THR A 321 1.49 6.06 2.00
C THR A 321 0.31 5.11 2.27
N ILE A 322 0.55 3.80 2.34
CA ILE A 322 -0.48 2.81 2.68
C ILE A 322 -1.02 3.09 4.09
N THR A 323 -0.14 3.25 5.08
CA THR A 323 -0.52 3.53 6.47
C THR A 323 -1.34 4.81 6.58
N LYS A 324 -0.88 5.92 5.98
CA LYS A 324 -1.60 7.20 6.01
C LYS A 324 -2.98 7.11 5.36
N ARG A 325 -3.14 6.30 4.32
CA ARG A 325 -4.42 6.16 3.59
C ARG A 325 -5.36 5.12 4.17
N THR A 326 -4.86 4.26 5.05
CA THR A 326 -5.62 3.19 5.74
C THR A 326 -5.72 3.42 7.25
N LEU A 327 -5.49 4.66 7.70
CA LEU A 327 -5.45 5.02 9.12
C LEU A 327 -6.81 4.93 9.83
N ALA A 328 -7.90 4.67 9.10
CA ALA A 328 -9.21 4.38 9.68
C ALA A 328 -9.32 2.88 9.99
N ILE A 329 -9.14 2.53 11.26
CA ILE A 329 -9.57 1.24 11.81
C ILE A 329 -11.05 1.42 12.19
N GLY A 330 -11.96 0.79 11.45
CA GLY A 330 -13.41 0.84 11.69
C GLY A 330 -14.21 1.78 10.76
N PRO A 331 -15.52 1.93 10.99
CA PRO A 331 -16.44 2.69 10.10
C PRO A 331 -16.24 4.21 10.14
N PHE A 332 -15.19 4.71 10.80
CA PHE A 332 -14.87 6.13 10.84
C PHE A 332 -14.32 6.60 9.51
N ILE A 333 -15.14 7.35 8.77
CA ILE A 333 -14.71 8.10 7.60
C ILE A 333 -13.92 9.32 8.10
N LEU A 334 -12.60 9.17 8.29
CA LEU A 334 -11.71 10.22 8.81
C LEU A 334 -11.35 11.31 7.77
N ARG A 335 -12.28 11.67 6.87
CA ARG A 335 -12.02 12.63 5.79
C ARG A 335 -13.06 13.74 5.85
N GLU A 336 -12.66 14.94 5.43
CA GLU A 336 -13.59 16.01 5.03
C GLU A 336 -14.39 15.49 3.84
N THR A 337 -15.48 14.79 4.11
CA THR A 337 -16.65 14.84 3.23
C THR A 337 -17.30 16.20 3.43
N ASP A 338 -17.76 16.85 2.37
CA ASP A 338 -18.56 18.09 2.37
C ASP A 338 -19.94 17.91 3.05
N ARG A 339 -19.99 17.21 4.18
CA ARG A 339 -21.21 16.95 4.95
C ARG A 339 -20.98 17.37 6.39
N SER A 340 -21.59 18.49 6.75
CA SER A 340 -21.93 18.81 8.13
C SER A 340 -22.85 17.71 8.65
N VAL A 341 -22.31 16.79 9.45
CA VAL A 341 -23.13 15.92 10.29
C VAL A 341 -23.59 16.79 11.46
N ASP A 342 -24.61 17.63 11.23
CA ASP A 342 -25.40 18.16 12.32
C ASP A 342 -26.26 17.00 12.82
N VAL A 343 -25.82 16.40 13.93
CA VAL A 343 -26.66 15.52 14.72
C VAL A 343 -27.55 16.44 15.54
N ASP A 344 -28.79 16.64 15.07
CA ASP A 344 -29.82 17.29 15.88
C ASP A 344 -30.24 16.30 16.98
N TRP A 345 -29.94 16.65 18.22
CA TRP A 345 -30.39 15.92 19.39
C TRP A 345 -31.72 16.55 19.85
N GLU A 346 -32.84 15.88 19.57
CA GLU A 346 -34.09 16.08 20.32
C GLU A 346 -34.26 15.00 21.40
#